data_AF-A0A095BZD4-F1
#
_entry.id   AF-A0A095BZD4-F1
#
_cell.length_a   1.000
_cell.length_b   1.000
_cell.length_c   1.000
_cell.angle_alpha   90.00
_cell.angle_beta   90.00
_cell.angle_gamma   90.00
#
_symmetry.space_group_name_H-M   'P 1'
#
loop_
_entity.id
_entity.type
_entity.pdbx_description
1 polymer ?
#
loop_
_entity_poly.entity_id
_entity_poly.type
_entity_poly.pdbx_seq_one_letter_code
_entity_poly.pdbx_strand_id
1 'polypeptide(L)'
;MVCFNNLCLKYLSVSFYFLARSLTTIFNVIFTYLLLNTKTSTKALICCAAIIVGYCAGVIVEGNLGSLSWIGLVFGIASSITCALNSIYTAKCLPKVEGSVWRLTFYNNLNSLFLSIPIIGLLEYQPIKEHFFHTSAYFWFIMVISGIFGFAIGYISTLQIQVTSPLTHNVSGTAKAAAQTVLAVIIYHEIKSISWWLSNIVVLGGSAVYAAVRHIEHEQKSKGSMNFNRNDNYFTSVVVVGSDDKDVDDAKHGLLNFVNNDNRNDDDLYDKNRVLSSSKDSLVS
;
A
#
# COMPACT_ATOMS: atom_id res chain seq x y z
N MET A 1 7.34 -10.78 -1.45
CA MET A 1 7.55 -9.66 -2.40
C MET A 1 9.03 -9.45 -2.71
N VAL A 2 9.88 -9.09 -1.73
CA VAL A 2 11.29 -8.69 -1.98
C VAL A 2 12.12 -9.79 -2.67
N CYS A 3 12.02 -11.05 -2.24
CA CYS A 3 12.77 -12.15 -2.87
C CYS A 3 12.40 -12.31 -4.35
N PHE A 4 11.11 -12.45 -4.69
CA PHE A 4 10.67 -12.55 -6.09
C PHE A 4 11.06 -11.33 -6.93
N ASN A 5 11.10 -10.14 -6.32
CA ASN A 5 11.55 -8.94 -7.00
C ASN A 5 13.04 -9.02 -7.36
N ASN A 6 13.89 -9.43 -6.41
CA ASN A 6 15.31 -9.62 -6.66
C ASN A 6 15.59 -10.75 -7.66
N LEU A 7 14.85 -11.87 -7.60
CA LEU A 7 14.96 -12.93 -8.59
C LEU A 7 14.52 -12.47 -9.98
N CYS A 8 13.46 -11.66 -10.07
CA CYS A 8 13.03 -11.05 -11.33
C CYS A 8 14.18 -10.22 -11.94
N LEU A 9 14.80 -9.32 -11.18
CA LEU A 9 15.92 -8.50 -11.64
C LEU A 9 17.20 -9.30 -11.93
N LYS A 10 17.37 -10.50 -11.34
CA LYS A 10 18.49 -11.41 -11.66
C LYS A 10 18.37 -12.02 -13.06
N TYR A 11 17.14 -12.29 -13.52
CA TYR A 11 16.89 -12.98 -14.79
C TYR A 11 16.32 -12.07 -15.89
N LEU A 12 15.98 -10.82 -15.58
CA LEU A 12 15.33 -9.88 -16.51
C LEU A 12 16.00 -8.51 -16.52
N SER A 13 15.86 -7.82 -17.65
CA SER A 13 16.26 -6.44 -17.80
C SER A 13 15.41 -5.49 -16.93
N VAL A 14 15.98 -4.35 -16.55
CA VAL A 14 15.28 -3.29 -15.81
C VAL A 14 14.02 -2.81 -16.54
N SER A 15 14.07 -2.79 -17.87
CA SER A 15 12.95 -2.49 -18.76
C SER A 15 11.77 -3.44 -18.57
N PHE A 16 12.04 -4.74 -18.50
CA PHE A 16 11.00 -5.75 -18.28
C PHE A 16 10.47 -5.71 -16.84
N TYR A 17 11.31 -5.34 -15.88
CA TYR A 17 10.88 -5.15 -14.51
C TYR A 17 9.78 -4.08 -14.38
N PHE A 18 9.86 -2.98 -15.14
CA PHE A 18 8.77 -1.99 -15.18
C PHE A 18 7.46 -2.58 -15.73
N LEU A 19 7.53 -3.33 -16.83
CA LEU A 19 6.36 -4.01 -17.41
C LEU A 19 5.74 -4.98 -16.40
N ALA A 20 6.56 -5.82 -15.75
CA ALA A 20 6.10 -6.70 -14.69
C ALA A 20 5.45 -5.90 -13.55
N ARG A 21 6.09 -4.79 -13.12
CA ARG A 21 5.58 -3.96 -12.03
C ARG A 21 4.20 -3.38 -12.32
N SER A 22 3.94 -2.95 -13.55
CA SER A 22 2.64 -2.42 -13.95
C SER A 22 1.48 -3.41 -13.79
N LEU A 23 1.74 -4.73 -13.93
CA LEU A 23 0.74 -5.79 -13.70
C LEU A 23 0.26 -5.82 -12.24
N THR A 24 1.05 -5.30 -11.29
CA THR A 24 0.63 -5.19 -9.88
C THR A 24 -0.69 -4.44 -9.76
N THR A 25 -0.92 -3.43 -10.59
CA THR A 25 -2.16 -2.64 -10.62
C THR A 25 -3.37 -3.49 -10.98
N ILE A 26 -3.22 -4.40 -11.96
CA ILE A 26 -4.28 -5.32 -12.39
C ILE A 26 -4.56 -6.35 -11.29
N PHE A 27 -3.53 -6.93 -10.69
CA PHE A 27 -3.74 -7.86 -9.56
C PHE A 27 -4.35 -7.17 -8.35
N ASN A 28 -4.03 -5.90 -8.11
CA ASN A 28 -4.65 -5.12 -7.05
C ASN A 28 -6.15 -4.92 -7.30
N VAL A 29 -6.58 -4.71 -8.54
CA VAL A 29 -8.01 -4.70 -8.92
C VAL A 29 -8.66 -6.03 -8.58
N ILE A 30 -8.06 -7.13 -9.05
CA ILE A 30 -8.60 -8.48 -8.88
C ILE A 30 -8.74 -8.80 -7.39
N PHE A 31 -7.70 -8.54 -6.59
CA PHE A 31 -7.74 -8.80 -5.15
C PHE A 31 -8.63 -7.82 -4.39
N THR A 32 -8.78 -6.58 -4.83
CA THR A 32 -9.74 -5.64 -4.22
C THR A 32 -11.18 -6.09 -4.46
N TYR A 33 -11.46 -6.70 -5.62
CA TYR A 33 -12.75 -7.33 -5.90
C TYR A 33 -12.93 -8.62 -5.07
N LEU A 34 -11.96 -9.53 -5.07
CA LEU A 34 -12.07 -10.83 -4.39
C LEU A 34 -12.03 -10.74 -2.85
N LEU A 35 -11.15 -9.91 -2.28
CA LEU A 35 -10.91 -9.84 -0.83
C LEU A 35 -11.70 -8.75 -0.11
N LEU A 36 -12.24 -7.78 -0.85
CA LEU A 36 -12.95 -6.61 -0.30
C LEU A 36 -14.38 -6.49 -0.86
N ASN A 37 -14.76 -7.34 -1.84
CA ASN A 37 -16.09 -7.41 -2.45
C ASN A 37 -16.63 -6.06 -2.99
N THR A 38 -15.73 -5.12 -3.29
CA THR A 38 -16.12 -3.83 -3.85
C THR A 38 -16.27 -3.94 -5.36
N LYS A 39 -17.45 -3.64 -5.90
CA LYS A 39 -17.65 -3.66 -7.35
C LYS A 39 -16.72 -2.66 -8.03
N THR A 40 -16.00 -3.14 -9.04
CA THR A 40 -15.19 -2.32 -9.93
C THR A 40 -16.05 -1.75 -11.05
N SER A 41 -15.81 -0.48 -11.34
CA SER A 41 -16.46 0.26 -12.42
C SER A 41 -15.98 -0.21 -13.79
N THR A 42 -16.86 -0.17 -14.79
CA THR A 42 -16.55 -0.51 -16.18
C THR A 42 -15.40 0.34 -16.74
N LYS A 43 -15.25 1.58 -16.26
CA LYS A 43 -14.13 2.47 -16.63
C LYS A 43 -12.77 1.92 -16.17
N ALA A 44 -12.73 1.34 -14.97
CA ALA A 44 -11.54 0.72 -14.42
C ALA A 44 -11.14 -0.55 -15.19
N LEU A 45 -12.13 -1.32 -15.66
CA LEU A 45 -11.91 -2.51 -16.48
C LEU A 45 -11.28 -2.17 -17.84
N ILE A 46 -11.76 -1.11 -18.50
CA ILE A 46 -11.20 -0.62 -19.77
C ILE A 46 -9.73 -0.22 -19.59
N CYS A 47 -9.38 0.46 -18.50
CA CYS A 47 -7.99 0.82 -18.22
C CYS A 47 -7.12 -0.43 -17.99
N CYS A 48 -7.64 -1.45 -17.30
CA CYS A 48 -6.93 -2.72 -17.13
C CYS A 48 -6.68 -3.42 -18.47
N ALA A 49 -7.68 -3.42 -19.37
CA ALA A 49 -7.51 -3.97 -20.71
C ALA A 49 -6.41 -3.23 -21.50
N ALA A 50 -6.36 -1.89 -21.41
CA ALA A 50 -5.29 -1.10 -22.04
C ALA A 50 -3.90 -1.44 -21.48
N ILE A 51 -3.78 -1.63 -20.16
CA ILE A 51 -2.51 -2.05 -19.52
C ILE A 51 -2.10 -3.45 -19.99
N ILE A 52 -3.03 -4.39 -20.11
CA ILE A 52 -2.76 -5.75 -20.62
C ILE A 52 -2.26 -5.69 -22.07
N VAL A 53 -2.93 -4.91 -22.93
CA VAL A 53 -2.52 -4.74 -24.33
C VAL A 53 -1.11 -4.13 -24.41
N GLY A 54 -0.84 -3.08 -23.64
CA GLY A 54 0.49 -2.48 -23.56
C GLY A 54 1.54 -3.46 -23.05
N TYR A 55 1.23 -4.25 -22.02
CA TYR A 55 2.12 -5.28 -21.49
C TYR A 55 2.43 -6.36 -22.54
N CYS A 56 1.42 -6.91 -23.22
CA CYS A 56 1.61 -7.89 -24.27
C CYS A 56 2.45 -7.33 -25.43
N ALA A 57 2.19 -6.09 -25.86
CA ALA A 57 3.00 -5.42 -26.87
C ALA A 57 4.47 -5.29 -26.42
N GLY A 58 4.70 -4.90 -25.17
CA GLY A 58 6.04 -4.80 -24.58
C GLY A 58 6.77 -6.14 -24.52
N VAL A 59 6.08 -7.21 -24.10
CA VAL A 59 6.62 -8.58 -24.07
C VAL A 59 7.00 -9.07 -25.47
N ILE A 60 6.16 -8.81 -26.47
CA ILE A 60 6.43 -9.22 -27.86
C ILE A 60 7.64 -8.47 -28.42
N VAL A 61 7.71 -7.16 -28.20
CA VAL A 61 8.85 -6.35 -28.65
C VAL A 61 10.14 -6.83 -28.00
N GLU A 62 10.16 -7.01 -26.67
CA GLU A 62 11.34 -7.46 -25.94
C GLU A 62 11.71 -8.92 -26.27
N GLY A 63 10.72 -9.78 -26.48
CA GLY A 63 10.91 -11.16 -26.94
C GLY A 63 11.57 -11.25 -28.31
N ASN A 64 11.19 -10.37 -29.24
CA ASN A 64 11.83 -10.29 -30.56
C ASN A 64 13.27 -9.77 -30.51
N LEU A 65 13.67 -9.04 -29.46
CA LEU A 65 15.05 -8.65 -29.22
C LEU A 65 15.90 -9.79 -28.60
N GLY A 66 15.29 -10.94 -28.25
CA GLY A 66 16.00 -12.11 -27.73
C GLY A 66 16.48 -12.00 -26.27
N SER A 67 16.11 -10.93 -25.55
CA SER A 67 16.50 -10.71 -24.15
C SER A 67 15.56 -11.37 -23.13
N LEU A 68 14.49 -12.04 -23.60
CA LEU A 68 13.41 -12.50 -22.73
C LEU A 68 13.71 -13.88 -22.11
N SER A 69 13.77 -13.90 -20.78
CA SER A 69 13.86 -15.12 -19.98
C SER A 69 12.48 -15.56 -19.49
N TRP A 70 12.05 -16.79 -19.84
CA TRP A 70 10.77 -17.36 -19.40
C TRP A 70 10.68 -17.51 -17.87
N ILE A 71 11.78 -17.93 -17.22
CA ILE A 71 11.82 -18.03 -15.76
C ILE A 71 11.70 -16.66 -15.10
N GLY A 72 12.32 -15.65 -15.71
CA GLY A 72 12.19 -14.26 -15.34
C GLY A 72 10.74 -13.77 -15.39
N LEU A 73 10.05 -14.04 -16.50
CA LEU A 73 8.63 -13.68 -16.68
C LEU A 73 7.75 -14.24 -15.54
N VAL A 74 7.93 -15.51 -15.17
CA VAL A 74 7.18 -16.14 -14.07
C VAL A 74 7.46 -15.44 -12.74
N PHE A 75 8.74 -15.16 -12.44
CA PHE A 75 9.10 -14.40 -11.23
C PHE A 75 8.58 -12.96 -11.25
N GLY A 76 8.50 -12.33 -12.42
CA GLY A 76 7.89 -11.01 -12.59
C GLY A 76 6.40 -11.01 -12.23
N ILE A 77 5.64 -11.97 -12.75
CA ILE A 77 4.21 -12.12 -12.41
C ILE A 77 4.03 -12.42 -10.93
N ALA A 78 4.80 -13.36 -10.37
CA ALA A 78 4.76 -13.71 -8.95
C ALA A 78 5.13 -12.52 -8.04
N SER A 79 6.11 -11.71 -8.44
CA SER A 79 6.49 -10.48 -7.75
C SER A 79 5.32 -9.49 -7.70
N SER A 80 4.60 -9.32 -8.81
CA SER A 80 3.44 -8.41 -8.88
C SER A 80 2.25 -8.89 -8.06
N ILE A 81 1.97 -10.20 -8.07
CA ILE A 81 0.94 -10.80 -7.21
C ILE A 81 1.29 -10.58 -5.73
N THR A 82 2.51 -10.95 -5.33
CA THR A 82 2.94 -10.82 -3.93
C THR A 82 3.06 -9.36 -3.49
N CYS A 83 3.34 -8.43 -4.40
CA CYS A 83 3.32 -7.00 -4.10
C CYS A 83 1.91 -6.49 -3.85
N ALA A 84 0.95 -6.83 -4.71
CA ALA A 84 -0.44 -6.43 -4.55
C ALA A 84 -0.98 -6.96 -3.21
N LEU A 85 -0.77 -8.24 -2.93
CA LEU A 85 -1.14 -8.86 -1.65
C LEU A 85 -0.48 -8.16 -0.47
N ASN A 86 0.84 -7.93 -0.51
CA ASN A 86 1.56 -7.25 0.57
C ASN A 86 0.94 -5.87 0.86
N SER A 87 0.69 -5.05 -0.16
CA SER A 87 0.09 -3.73 0.04
C SER A 87 -1.32 -3.77 0.65
N ILE A 88 -2.15 -4.73 0.27
CA ILE A 88 -3.50 -4.92 0.81
C ILE A 88 -3.44 -5.40 2.26
N TYR A 89 -2.60 -6.39 2.56
CA TYR A 89 -2.44 -6.90 3.92
C TYR A 89 -1.80 -5.88 4.85
N THR A 90 -0.84 -5.07 4.38
CA THR A 90 -0.30 -3.95 5.17
C THR A 90 -1.42 -3.01 5.59
N ALA A 91 -2.31 -2.60 4.67
CA ALA A 91 -3.44 -1.75 5.03
C ALA A 91 -4.47 -2.45 5.93
N LYS A 92 -4.75 -3.74 5.74
CA LYS A 92 -5.67 -4.51 6.60
C LYS A 92 -5.12 -4.73 8.03
N CYS A 93 -3.81 -4.88 8.17
CA CYS A 93 -3.18 -5.12 9.47
C CYS A 93 -2.89 -3.84 10.25
N LEU A 94 -2.86 -2.68 9.59
CA LEU A 94 -2.54 -1.40 10.21
C LEU A 94 -3.52 -0.98 11.33
N PRO A 95 -4.86 -1.14 11.19
CA PRO A 95 -5.79 -0.89 12.30
C PRO A 95 -5.59 -1.84 13.50
N LYS A 96 -5.13 -3.08 13.26
CA LYS A 96 -4.92 -4.09 14.31
C LYS A 96 -3.72 -3.78 15.23
N VAL A 97 -2.86 -2.86 14.83
CA VAL A 97 -1.67 -2.42 15.58
C VAL A 97 -1.78 -0.97 16.02
N GLU A 98 -3.00 -0.51 16.29
CA GLU A 98 -3.29 0.85 16.76
C GLU A 98 -2.83 1.94 15.77
N GLY A 99 -2.73 1.62 14.47
CA GLY A 99 -2.22 2.56 13.47
C GLY A 99 -0.72 2.85 13.57
N SER A 100 0.03 2.14 14.42
CA SER A 100 1.46 2.35 14.60
C SER A 100 2.29 1.71 13.48
N VAL A 101 2.82 2.55 12.58
CA VAL A 101 3.74 2.12 11.50
C VAL A 101 4.99 1.48 12.06
N TRP A 102 5.52 2.01 13.18
CA TRP A 102 6.70 1.48 13.85
C TRP A 102 6.50 0.03 14.30
N ARG A 103 5.36 -0.24 14.94
CA ARG A 103 5.03 -1.58 15.43
C ARG A 103 4.83 -2.56 14.27
N LEU A 104 4.12 -2.14 13.21
CA LEU A 104 3.91 -2.96 12.02
C LEU A 104 5.23 -3.28 11.31
N THR A 105 6.08 -2.27 11.13
CA THR A 105 7.39 -2.41 10.46
C THR A 105 8.32 -3.32 11.28
N PHE A 106 8.31 -3.19 12.60
CA PHE A 106 9.08 -4.05 13.50
C PHE A 106 8.67 -5.52 13.38
N TYR A 107 7.36 -5.82 13.49
CA TYR A 107 6.88 -7.19 13.31
C TYR A 107 7.17 -7.74 11.92
N ASN A 108 6.99 -6.92 10.87
CA ASN A 108 7.27 -7.32 9.51
C ASN A 108 8.75 -7.65 9.30
N ASN A 109 9.67 -6.84 9.85
CA ASN A 109 11.11 -7.07 9.74
C ASN A 109 11.56 -8.30 10.54
N LEU A 110 11.01 -8.51 11.74
CA LEU A 110 11.29 -9.71 12.53
C LEU A 110 10.85 -10.98 11.79
N ASN A 111 9.62 -11.01 11.28
CA ASN A 111 9.14 -12.15 10.48
C ASN A 111 9.98 -12.34 9.21
N SER A 112 10.39 -11.25 8.57
CA SER A 112 11.26 -11.30 7.38
C SER A 112 12.63 -11.89 7.69
N LEU A 113 13.20 -11.63 8.86
CA LEU A 113 14.48 -12.21 9.27
C LEU A 113 14.39 -13.74 9.33
N PHE A 114 13.39 -14.28 10.04
CA PHE A 114 13.20 -15.72 10.18
C PHE A 114 12.89 -16.40 8.84
N LEU A 115 12.09 -15.76 7.99
CA LEU A 115 11.68 -16.32 6.71
C LEU A 115 12.78 -16.23 5.63
N SER A 116 13.65 -15.21 5.69
CA SER A 116 14.69 -14.98 4.67
C SER A 116 15.90 -15.88 4.85
N ILE A 117 16.29 -16.21 6.09
CA ILE A 117 17.47 -17.07 6.38
C ILE A 117 17.41 -18.41 5.62
N PRO A 118 16.34 -19.23 5.73
CA PRO A 118 16.30 -20.52 5.03
C PRO A 118 16.25 -20.35 3.50
N ILE A 119 15.56 -19.32 3.01
CA ILE A 119 15.46 -19.04 1.56
C ILE A 119 16.82 -18.66 0.97
N ILE A 120 17.57 -17.80 1.66
CA ILE A 120 18.93 -17.40 1.25
C ILE A 120 19.86 -18.61 1.27
N GLY A 121 19.77 -19.45 2.31
CA GLY A 121 20.56 -20.67 2.42
C GLY A 121 20.31 -21.65 1.27
N LEU A 122 19.08 -21.75 0.76
CA LEU A 122 18.75 -22.62 -0.39
C LEU A 122 19.17 -22.03 -1.74
N LEU A 123 19.05 -20.72 -1.94
CA LEU A 123 19.27 -20.07 -3.23
C LEU A 123 20.73 -19.65 -3.48
N GLU A 124 21.44 -19.23 -2.44
CA GLU A 124 22.75 -18.56 -2.55
C GLU A 124 23.83 -19.29 -1.72
N TYR A 125 23.67 -20.60 -1.48
CA TYR A 125 24.62 -21.42 -0.71
C TYR A 125 26.07 -21.33 -1.23
N GLN A 126 26.26 -21.42 -2.55
CA GLN A 126 27.57 -21.40 -3.18
C GLN A 126 28.32 -20.07 -2.96
N PRO A 127 27.76 -18.90 -3.32
CA PRO A 127 28.46 -17.63 -3.10
C PRO A 127 28.69 -17.33 -1.62
N ILE A 128 27.81 -17.76 -0.72
CA ILE A 128 28.03 -17.65 0.73
C ILE A 128 29.27 -18.44 1.13
N LYS A 129 29.38 -19.71 0.74
CA LYS A 129 30.52 -20.56 1.13
C LYS A 129 31.86 -20.02 0.64
N GLU A 130 31.89 -19.45 -0.56
CA GLU A 130 33.12 -18.92 -1.18
C GLU A 130 33.55 -17.57 -0.58
N HIS A 131 32.60 -16.71 -0.20
CA HIS A 131 32.89 -15.32 0.17
C HIS A 131 32.69 -15.00 1.66
N PHE A 132 32.21 -15.95 2.48
CA PHE A 132 31.93 -15.73 3.91
C PHE A 132 33.14 -15.20 4.69
N PHE A 133 34.36 -15.57 4.29
CA PHE A 133 35.60 -15.28 4.99
C PHE A 133 36.43 -14.11 4.41
N HIS A 134 36.07 -13.57 3.24
CA HIS A 134 36.84 -12.52 2.55
C HIS A 134 36.27 -11.10 2.71
N THR A 135 35.56 -10.87 3.80
CA THR A 135 34.69 -9.70 3.91
C THR A 135 35.46 -8.45 4.36
N SER A 136 35.95 -7.69 3.39
CA SER A 136 36.59 -6.38 3.59
C SER A 136 35.72 -5.43 4.42
N ALA A 137 36.35 -4.55 5.21
CA ALA A 137 35.64 -3.50 5.96
C ALA A 137 34.78 -2.61 5.05
N TYR A 138 35.21 -2.38 3.81
CA TYR A 138 34.44 -1.63 2.81
C TYR A 138 33.13 -2.34 2.44
N PHE A 139 33.15 -3.67 2.32
CA PHE A 139 31.94 -4.45 2.04
C PHE A 139 30.92 -4.28 3.17
N TRP A 140 31.35 -4.47 4.42
CA TRP A 140 30.46 -4.32 5.57
C TRP A 140 29.92 -2.90 5.71
N PHE A 141 30.74 -1.89 5.40
CA PHE A 141 30.30 -0.50 5.38
C PHE A 141 29.17 -0.27 4.36
N ILE A 142 29.34 -0.73 3.11
CA ILE A 142 28.30 -0.64 2.08
C ILE A 142 27.04 -1.45 2.47
N MET A 143 27.22 -2.62 3.08
CA MET A 143 26.10 -3.44 3.57
C MET A 143 25.29 -2.75 4.66
N VAL A 144 25.95 -2.12 5.64
CA VAL A 144 25.28 -1.37 6.71
C VAL A 144 24.52 -0.18 6.14
N ILE A 145 25.15 0.59 5.23
CA ILE A 145 24.49 1.71 4.57
C ILE A 145 23.27 1.24 3.79
N SER A 146 23.40 0.18 3.00
CA SER A 146 22.27 -0.41 2.27
C SER A 146 21.15 -0.86 3.21
N GLY A 147 21.49 -1.44 4.36
CA GLY A 147 20.54 -1.82 5.41
C GLY A 147 19.76 -0.62 5.98
N ILE A 148 20.44 0.51 6.24
CA ILE A 148 19.81 1.74 6.72
C ILE A 148 18.80 2.26 5.68
N PHE A 149 19.20 2.35 4.40
CA PHE A 149 18.30 2.77 3.34
C PHE A 149 17.16 1.78 3.10
N GLY A 150 17.42 0.48 3.21
CA GLY A 150 16.40 -0.57 3.10
C GLY A 150 15.34 -0.45 4.20
N PHE A 151 15.77 -0.23 5.45
CA PHE A 151 14.89 0.04 6.57
C PHE A 151 14.06 1.31 6.36
N ALA A 152 14.71 2.41 5.95
CA ALA A 152 14.04 3.68 5.69
C ALA A 152 12.98 3.55 4.58
N ILE A 153 13.30 2.87 3.48
CA ILE A 153 12.34 2.62 2.39
C ILE A 153 11.17 1.75 2.88
N GLY A 154 11.43 0.73 3.70
CA GLY A 154 10.39 -0.11 4.29
C GLY A 154 9.42 0.68 5.18
N TYR A 155 9.97 1.56 6.03
CA TYR A 155 9.19 2.45 6.88
C TYR A 155 8.34 3.43 6.05
N ILE A 156 8.97 4.15 5.11
CA ILE A 156 8.27 5.12 4.26
C ILE A 156 7.20 4.45 3.38
N SER A 157 7.44 3.24 2.89
CA SER A 157 6.44 2.49 2.11
C SER A 157 5.20 2.16 2.94
N THR A 158 5.39 1.75 4.20
CA THR A 158 4.29 1.46 5.12
C THR A 158 3.54 2.74 5.51
N LEU A 159 4.26 3.83 5.77
CA LEU A 159 3.69 5.15 6.03
C LEU A 159 2.90 5.65 4.82
N GLN A 160 3.43 5.50 3.61
CA GLN A 160 2.74 5.88 2.38
C GLN A 160 1.41 5.13 2.25
N ILE A 161 1.38 3.82 2.52
CA ILE A 161 0.15 3.04 2.49
C ILE A 161 -0.85 3.54 3.54
N GLN A 162 -0.39 3.90 4.74
CA GLN A 162 -1.23 4.44 5.80
C GLN A 162 -1.89 5.76 5.41
N VAL A 163 -1.11 6.73 4.93
CA VAL A 163 -1.60 8.10 4.68
C VAL A 163 -2.31 8.24 3.33
N THR A 164 -2.20 7.23 2.45
CA THR A 164 -2.86 7.21 1.16
C THR A 164 -3.75 5.97 1.01
N SER A 165 -3.32 4.99 0.22
CA SER A 165 -3.98 3.70 0.06
C SER A 165 -3.01 2.68 -0.54
N PRO A 166 -3.30 1.37 -0.43
CA PRO A 166 -2.58 0.33 -1.17
C PRO A 166 -2.51 0.58 -2.67
N LEU A 167 -3.57 1.17 -3.23
CA LEU A 167 -3.66 1.50 -4.64
C LEU A 167 -2.66 2.59 -5.02
N THR A 168 -2.66 3.70 -4.29
CA THR A 168 -1.76 4.84 -4.51
C THR A 168 -0.30 4.40 -4.39
N HIS A 169 0.04 3.61 -3.38
CA HIS A 169 1.39 3.05 -3.22
C HIS A 169 1.83 2.23 -4.45
N ASN A 170 0.96 1.37 -4.99
CA ASN A 170 1.31 0.55 -6.15
C ASN A 170 1.45 1.39 -7.44
N VAL A 171 0.65 2.45 -7.58
CA VAL A 171 0.77 3.41 -8.69
C VAL A 171 2.09 4.20 -8.57
N SER A 172 2.44 4.71 -7.39
CA SER A 172 3.75 5.35 -7.15
C SER A 172 4.91 4.39 -7.41
N GLY A 173 4.77 3.12 -7.04
CA GLY A 173 5.76 2.08 -7.35
C GLY A 173 5.93 1.85 -8.85
N THR A 174 4.86 1.97 -9.64
CA THR A 174 4.91 1.88 -11.11
C THR A 174 5.58 3.11 -11.72
N ALA A 175 5.27 4.32 -11.21
CA ALA A 175 5.94 5.55 -11.63
C ALA A 175 7.45 5.53 -11.30
N LYS A 176 7.83 5.04 -10.12
CA LYS A 176 9.24 4.82 -9.74
C LYS A 176 9.93 3.88 -10.72
N ALA A 177 9.31 2.76 -11.07
CA ALA A 177 9.89 1.80 -12.02
C ALA A 177 9.98 2.38 -13.45
N ALA A 178 9.02 3.21 -13.86
CA ALA A 178 9.09 3.92 -15.14
C ALA A 178 10.27 4.89 -15.18
N ALA A 179 10.41 5.73 -14.16
CA ALA A 179 11.53 6.66 -14.03
C ALA A 179 12.88 5.92 -13.99
N GLN A 180 12.95 4.82 -13.23
CA GLN A 180 14.14 3.96 -13.17
C GLN A 180 14.48 3.38 -14.55
N THR A 181 13.48 3.00 -15.35
CA THR A 181 13.69 2.46 -16.69
C THR A 181 14.24 3.53 -17.63
N VAL A 182 13.66 4.74 -17.63
CA VAL A 182 14.17 5.87 -18.44
C VAL A 182 15.61 6.19 -18.05
N LEU A 183 15.89 6.26 -16.75
CA LEU A 183 17.24 6.52 -16.25
C LEU A 183 18.23 5.43 -16.68
N ALA A 184 17.82 4.15 -16.63
CA ALA A 184 18.65 3.04 -17.08
C ALA A 184 18.98 3.15 -18.59
N VAL A 185 18.00 3.47 -19.44
CA VAL A 185 18.23 3.66 -20.88
C VAL A 185 19.25 4.78 -21.14
N ILE A 186 19.16 5.88 -20.39
CA ILE A 186 20.10 7.01 -20.51
C ILE A 186 21.51 6.62 -20.05
N ILE A 187 21.64 6.00 -18.87
CA ILE A 187 22.94 5.65 -18.27
C ILE A 187 23.65 4.55 -19.07
N TYR A 188 22.92 3.54 -19.52
CA TYR A 188 23.50 2.42 -20.28
C TYR A 188 23.59 2.71 -21.78
N HIS A 189 23.18 3.90 -22.23
CA HIS A 189 23.16 4.30 -23.64
C HIS A 189 22.49 3.25 -24.55
N GLU A 190 21.42 2.63 -24.08
CA GLU A 190 20.70 1.60 -24.85
C GLU A 190 19.80 2.23 -25.91
N ILE A 191 19.89 1.74 -27.15
CA ILE A 191 19.00 2.17 -28.23
C ILE A 191 17.75 1.27 -28.21
N LYS A 192 16.59 1.85 -27.88
CA LYS A 192 15.29 1.15 -27.89
C LYS A 192 14.44 1.59 -29.08
N SER A 193 13.67 0.64 -29.63
CA SER A 193 12.73 0.89 -30.72
C SER A 193 11.59 1.82 -30.32
N ILE A 194 11.01 2.54 -31.27
CA ILE A 194 9.84 3.41 -31.06
C ILE A 194 8.65 2.59 -30.53
N SER A 195 8.46 1.35 -31.00
CA SER A 195 7.41 0.46 -30.51
C SER A 195 7.57 0.12 -29.03
N TRP A 196 8.82 0.02 -28.55
CA TRP A 196 9.11 -0.20 -27.14
C TRP A 196 8.68 1.01 -26.30
N TRP A 197 9.02 2.22 -26.73
CA TRP A 197 8.58 3.45 -26.07
C TRP A 197 7.06 3.59 -26.04
N LEU A 198 6.39 3.30 -27.16
CA LEU A 198 4.93 3.36 -27.25
C LEU A 198 4.26 2.39 -26.26
N SER A 199 4.76 1.16 -26.16
CA SER A 199 4.30 0.19 -25.16
C SER A 199 4.42 0.74 -23.74
N ASN A 200 5.58 1.30 -23.38
CA ASN A 200 5.81 1.86 -22.04
C ASN A 200 4.88 3.05 -21.74
N ILE A 201 4.65 3.93 -22.72
CA ILE A 201 3.73 5.08 -22.60
C ILE A 201 2.29 4.59 -22.40
N VAL A 202 1.85 3.59 -23.17
CA VAL A 202 0.49 3.02 -23.02
C VAL A 202 0.30 2.41 -21.65
N VAL A 203 1.28 1.65 -21.15
CA VAL A 203 1.24 1.02 -19.82
C VAL A 203 1.24 2.06 -18.70
N LEU A 204 2.12 3.06 -18.78
CA LEU A 204 2.21 4.14 -17.79
C LEU A 204 0.94 5.00 -17.79
N GLY A 205 0.49 5.41 -18.96
CA GLY A 205 -0.72 6.20 -19.15
C GLY A 205 -1.97 5.45 -18.67
N GLY A 206 -2.12 4.18 -19.04
CA GLY A 206 -3.21 3.32 -18.57
C GLY A 206 -3.23 3.20 -17.04
N SER A 207 -2.05 3.05 -16.42
CA SER A 207 -1.92 2.99 -14.96
C SER A 207 -2.29 4.32 -14.28
N ALA A 208 -1.92 5.46 -14.88
CA ALA A 208 -2.24 6.78 -14.37
C ALA A 208 -3.73 7.12 -14.49
N VAL A 209 -4.33 6.85 -15.65
CA VAL A 209 -5.78 7.04 -15.88
C VAL A 209 -6.58 6.14 -14.95
N TYR A 210 -6.17 4.88 -14.78
CA TYR A 210 -6.80 3.97 -13.83
C TYR A 210 -6.78 4.52 -12.39
N ALA A 211 -5.63 5.04 -11.95
CA ALA A 211 -5.49 5.65 -10.63
C ALA A 211 -6.42 6.85 -10.44
N ALA A 212 -6.50 7.72 -11.44
CA ALA A 212 -7.38 8.89 -11.43
C ALA A 212 -8.86 8.49 -11.37
N VAL A 213 -9.29 7.53 -12.20
CA VAL A 213 -10.67 7.02 -12.19
C VAL A 213 -11.05 6.47 -10.83
N ARG A 214 -10.17 5.67 -10.22
CA ARG A 214 -10.44 5.11 -8.89
C ARG A 214 -10.45 6.18 -7.80
N HIS A 215 -9.54 7.15 -7.85
CA HIS A 215 -9.56 8.27 -6.92
C HIS A 215 -10.92 8.99 -6.92
N ILE A 216 -11.43 9.31 -8.11
CA ILE A 216 -12.72 9.97 -8.30
C ILE A 216 -13.88 9.09 -7.77
N GLU A 217 -13.86 7.78 -8.04
CA GLU A 217 -14.88 6.84 -7.54
C GLU A 217 -14.91 6.76 -6.01
N HIS A 218 -13.74 6.80 -5.36
CA HIS A 218 -13.65 6.80 -3.91
C HIS A 218 -14.16 8.12 -3.30
N GLU A 219 -13.87 9.28 -3.92
CA GLU A 219 -14.43 10.56 -3.50
C GLU A 219 -15.95 10.64 -3.67
N GLN A 220 -16.48 10.12 -4.78
CA GLN A 220 -17.92 10.11 -5.05
C GLN A 220 -18.68 9.24 -4.04
N LYS A 221 -18.14 8.07 -3.67
CA LYS A 221 -18.71 7.24 -2.61
C LYS A 221 -18.71 7.95 -1.26
N SER A 222 -17.62 8.64 -0.90
CA SER A 222 -17.54 9.42 0.35
C SER A 222 -18.58 10.55 0.39
N LYS A 223 -18.73 11.32 -0.71
CA LYS A 223 -19.72 12.41 -0.82
C LYS A 223 -21.17 11.90 -0.86
N GLY A 224 -21.42 10.71 -1.41
CA GLY A 224 -22.74 10.05 -1.40
C GLY A 224 -23.18 9.65 0.01
N SER A 225 -22.29 9.05 0.80
CA SER A 225 -22.56 8.70 2.19
C SER A 225 -22.73 9.94 3.09
N MET A 226 -22.00 11.02 2.81
CA MET A 226 -22.10 12.27 3.58
C MET A 226 -23.41 13.04 3.32
N ASN A 227 -24.00 12.93 2.12
CA ASN A 227 -25.31 13.51 1.83
C ASN A 227 -26.48 12.70 2.41
N PHE A 228 -26.31 11.38 2.60
CA PHE A 228 -27.30 10.55 3.30
C PHE A 228 -27.25 10.76 4.82
N ASN A 229 -26.09 11.09 5.37
CA ASN A 229 -25.86 11.24 6.82
C ASN A 229 -25.97 12.69 7.33
N ARG A 230 -26.54 13.60 6.53
CA ARG A 230 -26.76 15.02 6.90
C ARG A 230 -27.74 15.20 8.07
N ASN A 231 -28.43 14.15 8.52
CA ASN A 231 -29.41 14.22 9.60
C ASN A 231 -29.00 13.67 10.96
N ASP A 232 -27.90 12.92 11.14
CA ASP A 232 -27.53 12.45 12.48
C ASP A 232 -26.01 12.30 12.67
N ASN A 233 -25.47 13.11 13.59
CA ASN A 233 -24.27 12.91 14.40
C ASN A 233 -22.88 12.92 13.72
N TYR A 234 -22.20 14.06 13.89
CA TYR A 234 -20.99 14.52 13.21
C TYR A 234 -19.64 13.95 13.71
N PHE A 235 -19.60 12.89 14.53
CA PHE A 235 -18.34 12.48 15.18
C PHE A 235 -17.91 11.01 14.98
N THR A 236 -18.74 10.15 14.38
CA THR A 236 -18.41 8.71 14.27
C THR A 236 -17.82 8.28 12.92
N SER A 237 -17.92 9.08 11.86
CA SER A 237 -17.63 8.58 10.50
C SER A 237 -16.18 8.68 10.00
N VAL A 238 -15.24 9.20 10.80
CA VAL A 238 -13.82 9.30 10.37
C VAL A 238 -13.03 8.01 10.65
N VAL A 239 -13.55 7.13 11.51
CA VAL A 239 -12.88 5.89 11.89
C VAL A 239 -13.91 4.77 11.86
N VAL A 240 -14.14 4.14 10.71
CA VAL A 240 -14.44 2.70 10.53
C VAL A 240 -14.65 2.51 9.04
N VAL A 241 -13.57 2.22 8.31
CA VAL A 241 -13.65 1.46 7.06
C VAL A 241 -12.83 0.20 7.28
N GLY A 242 -13.49 -0.83 7.84
CA GLY A 242 -12.89 -2.15 7.99
C GLY A 242 -13.19 -2.86 9.31
N SER A 243 -14.44 -2.88 9.77
CA SER A 243 -14.86 -3.81 10.83
C SER A 243 -16.07 -4.59 10.36
N ASP A 244 -16.02 -5.91 10.52
CA ASP A 244 -17.10 -6.84 10.22
C ASP A 244 -18.39 -6.44 10.97
N ASP A 245 -19.54 -6.63 10.32
CA ASP A 245 -20.87 -6.21 10.78
C ASP A 245 -21.29 -6.72 12.18
N LYS A 246 -20.54 -7.64 12.80
CA LYS A 246 -20.85 -8.19 14.13
C LYS A 246 -20.21 -7.44 15.30
N ASP A 247 -19.09 -6.74 15.08
CA ASP A 247 -18.43 -5.98 16.15
C ASP A 247 -19.03 -4.57 16.33
N VAL A 248 -19.89 -4.15 15.39
CA VAL A 248 -20.54 -2.82 15.37
C VAL A 248 -21.67 -2.73 16.39
N ASP A 249 -22.39 -3.82 16.66
CA ASP A 249 -23.53 -3.82 17.59
C ASP A 249 -23.07 -3.84 19.06
N ASP A 250 -22.01 -4.58 19.38
CA ASP A 250 -21.43 -4.61 20.73
C ASP A 250 -20.76 -3.29 21.10
N ALA A 251 -20.09 -2.63 20.15
CA ALA A 251 -19.51 -1.30 20.34
C ALA A 251 -20.60 -0.22 20.51
N LYS A 252 -21.72 -0.32 19.77
CA LYS A 252 -22.89 0.55 19.93
C LYS A 252 -23.51 0.43 21.32
N HIS A 253 -23.65 -0.79 21.84
CA HIS A 253 -24.24 -1.02 23.16
C HIS A 253 -23.34 -0.50 24.30
N GLY A 254 -22.02 -0.64 24.15
CA GLY A 254 -21.05 -0.09 25.10
C GLY A 254 -21.03 1.45 25.13
N LEU A 255 -21.08 2.09 23.95
CA LEU A 255 -21.09 3.55 23.83
C LEU A 255 -22.42 4.17 24.28
N LEU A 256 -23.56 3.52 23.99
CA LEU A 256 -24.87 3.94 24.50
C LEU A 256 -24.89 3.93 26.04
N ASN A 257 -24.32 2.91 26.68
CA ASN A 257 -24.23 2.88 28.14
C ASN A 257 -23.26 3.93 28.70
N PHE A 258 -22.20 4.30 27.97
CA PHE A 258 -21.28 5.35 28.40
C PHE A 258 -21.92 6.74 28.31
N VAL A 259 -22.61 7.05 27.19
CA VAL A 259 -23.31 8.32 26.99
C VAL A 259 -24.50 8.48 27.94
N ASN A 260 -25.21 7.40 28.28
CA ASN A 260 -26.31 7.46 29.25
C ASN A 260 -25.82 7.65 30.70
N ASN A 261 -24.56 7.32 30.98
CA ASN A 261 -23.96 7.50 32.31
C ASN A 261 -23.35 8.91 32.47
N ASP A 262 -22.81 9.50 31.40
CA ASP A 262 -22.35 10.90 31.40
C ASP A 262 -23.53 11.89 31.48
N ASN A 263 -24.63 11.64 30.76
CA ASN A 263 -25.83 12.48 30.87
C ASN A 263 -26.50 12.46 32.26
N ARG A 264 -26.23 11.45 33.10
CA ARG A 264 -26.70 11.44 34.50
C ARG A 264 -25.85 12.28 35.45
N ASN A 265 -24.61 12.60 35.06
CA ASN A 265 -23.69 13.37 35.92
C ASN A 265 -23.73 14.88 35.60
N ASP A 266 -24.14 15.28 34.39
CA ASP A 266 -24.22 16.69 33.99
C ASP A 266 -25.51 17.40 34.42
N ASP A 267 -26.59 16.67 34.72
CA ASP A 267 -27.85 17.25 35.22
C ASP A 267 -27.76 17.70 36.70
N ASP A 268 -26.79 17.19 37.48
CA ASP A 268 -26.58 17.57 38.89
C ASP A 268 -25.69 18.82 39.08
N LEU A 269 -25.08 19.35 38.01
CA LEU A 269 -24.16 20.49 38.11
C LEU A 269 -24.81 21.85 37.79
N TYR A 270 -26.02 21.87 37.21
CA TYR A 270 -26.73 23.11 36.88
C TYR A 270 -27.68 23.62 37.97
N ASP A 271 -27.95 22.85 39.03
CA ASP A 271 -28.86 23.28 40.11
C ASP A 271 -28.15 23.90 41.35
N LYS A 272 -26.81 23.90 41.38
CA LYS A 272 -26.05 24.39 42.55
C LYS A 272 -25.74 25.90 42.55
N ASN A 273 -25.96 26.59 41.43
CA ASN A 273 -25.71 28.04 41.31
C ASN A 273 -26.95 28.94 41.53
N ARG A 274 -28.09 28.36 41.92
CA ARG A 274 -29.32 29.14 42.23
C ARG A 274 -29.61 29.31 43.73
N VAL A 275 -28.78 28.73 44.61
CA VAL A 275 -29.00 28.76 46.08
C VAL A 275 -28.10 29.79 46.81
N LEU A 276 -27.14 30.43 46.14
CA LEU A 276 -26.20 31.38 46.77
C LEU A 276 -26.52 32.88 46.55
N SER A 277 -27.67 33.22 45.96
CA SER A 277 -28.11 34.61 45.71
C SER A 277 -29.33 35.06 46.55
N SER A 278 -29.78 34.27 47.53
CA SER A 278 -30.97 34.59 48.36
C SER A 278 -30.69 34.52 49.87
N SER A 279 -29.51 34.98 50.30
CA SER A 279 -29.18 35.10 51.73
C SER A 279 -28.23 36.27 52.00
N LYS A 280 -28.54 37.47 51.47
CA LYS A 280 -27.83 38.71 51.82
C LYS A 280 -28.71 39.95 52.07
N ASP A 281 -30.04 39.80 52.16
CA ASP A 281 -30.97 40.90 52.48
C ASP A 281 -31.83 40.62 53.73
N SER A 282 -31.18 40.28 54.85
CA SER A 282 -31.85 40.27 56.16
C SER A 282 -30.85 40.48 57.30
N LEU A 283 -30.28 41.67 57.42
CA LEU A 283 -29.62 42.18 58.63
C LEU A 283 -29.44 43.72 58.53
N VAL A 284 -30.56 44.45 58.48
CA VAL A 284 -30.64 45.85 58.92
C VAL A 284 -32.02 46.05 59.55
N SER A 285 -32.07 45.87 60.87
CA SER A 285 -32.82 46.71 61.81
C SER A 285 -32.29 46.51 63.21
#